data_AF-A0A1I5M2Y4-F1
#
_entry.id   AF-A0A1I5M2Y4-F1
#
_cell.length_a   1.000
_cell.length_b   1.000
_cell.length_c   1.000
_cell.angle_alpha   90.00
_cell.angle_beta   90.00
_cell.angle_gamma   90.00
#
_symmetry.space_group_name_H-M   'P 1'
#
loop_
_entity.id
_entity.type
_entity.pdbx_description
1 polymer ?
#
loop_
_entity_poly.entity_id
_entity_poly.type
_entity_poly.pdbx_seq_one_letter_code
_entity_poly.pdbx_strand_id
1 'polypeptide(L)'
;MRLDHSSRHLRQLAAASALVLTAALASCGNGDDAAGPEPAPETTTTTQATEPSPDQDGQDYFADGEGHLGEQVTITATVDQELNDRALVLDAGDHGDNDLLVLFEQAPAQDYAEGDSVTVTGTVERFDYERYSDKYGLVEAGIYDAYANEKFLDSATVSEASPTTS
;
A
#
# COMPACT_ATOMS: atom_id res chain seq x y z
N MET A 1 24.27 -25.14 29.50
CA MET A 1 23.32 -24.48 30.42
C MET A 1 24.03 -23.35 31.15
N ARG A 2 23.72 -22.11 30.78
CA ARG A 2 23.85 -20.91 31.62
C ARG A 2 22.65 -20.02 31.27
N LEU A 3 21.84 -19.73 32.29
CA LEU A 3 20.81 -18.69 32.28
C LEU A 3 21.47 -17.38 32.72
N ASP A 4 21.21 -16.29 32.00
CA ASP A 4 21.27 -14.91 32.47
C ASP A 4 20.22 -14.15 31.62
N HIS A 5 18.98 -13.91 32.06
CA HIS A 5 18.53 -12.90 33.03
C HIS A 5 19.07 -11.49 32.73
N SER A 6 18.29 -10.67 32.00
CA SER A 6 18.08 -9.31 32.48
C SER A 6 16.85 -8.65 31.86
N SER A 7 15.98 -8.24 32.77
CA SER A 7 14.73 -7.54 32.57
C SER A 7 14.94 -6.03 32.42
N ARG A 8 14.03 -5.42 31.64
CA ARG A 8 13.51 -4.04 31.77
C ARG A 8 14.51 -2.91 31.52
N HIS A 9 14.11 -1.94 30.70
CA HIS A 9 13.94 -0.57 31.18
C HIS A 9 12.96 0.18 30.26
N LEU A 10 11.72 0.38 30.75
CA LEU A 10 10.87 1.49 30.33
C LEU A 10 11.63 2.80 30.58
N ARG A 11 11.54 3.74 29.63
CA ARG A 11 11.71 5.16 29.91
C ARG A 11 10.53 5.94 29.30
N GLN A 12 9.63 6.36 30.17
CA GLN A 12 8.72 7.48 29.97
C GLN A 12 9.52 8.80 30.06
N LEU A 13 9.12 9.85 29.34
CA LEU A 13 8.49 11.06 29.91
C LEU A 13 8.41 12.23 28.89
N ALA A 14 7.36 13.02 29.10
CA ALA A 14 6.81 14.12 28.32
C ALA A 14 7.69 15.37 28.15
N ALA A 15 7.33 16.22 27.19
CA ALA A 15 7.57 17.66 27.26
C ALA A 15 6.45 18.46 26.57
N ALA A 16 5.61 19.11 27.38
CA ALA A 16 4.70 20.16 26.97
C ALA A 16 5.46 21.50 26.94
N SER A 17 5.19 22.37 25.96
CA SER A 17 5.75 23.73 25.90
C SER A 17 4.66 24.74 25.58
N ALA A 18 4.54 25.74 26.45
CA ALA A 18 3.50 26.75 26.47
C ALA A 18 3.99 28.11 25.93
N LEU A 19 3.12 28.73 25.14
CA LEU A 19 2.73 30.16 25.04
C LEU A 19 3.74 31.30 25.32
N VAL A 20 3.85 32.23 24.35
CA VAL A 20 4.22 33.64 24.58
C VAL A 20 3.27 34.55 23.79
N LEU A 21 2.58 35.43 24.53
CA LEU A 21 1.76 36.55 24.02
C LEU A 21 2.61 37.81 23.85
N THR A 22 2.45 38.51 22.72
CA THR A 22 2.77 39.94 22.59
C THR A 22 1.68 40.64 21.80
N ALA A 23 1.03 41.62 22.44
CA ALA A 23 0.03 42.50 21.88
C ALA A 23 0.58 43.94 21.80
N ALA A 24 0.33 44.65 20.70
CA ALA A 24 0.24 46.13 20.69
C ALA A 24 -0.42 46.72 19.41
N LEU A 25 -1.64 47.23 19.61
CA LEU A 25 -2.19 48.56 19.23
C LEU A 25 -2.34 49.02 17.75
N ALA A 26 -3.61 48.96 17.31
CA ALA A 26 -4.49 50.04 16.82
C ALA A 26 -4.08 50.97 15.65
N SER A 27 -4.80 50.86 14.53
CA SER A 27 -5.16 51.98 13.66
C SER A 27 -6.60 51.79 13.16
N CYS A 28 -7.47 52.76 13.45
CA CYS A 28 -8.87 52.80 13.02
C CYS A 28 -8.99 53.31 11.58
N GLY A 29 -9.66 52.54 10.72
CA GLY A 29 -10.14 52.96 9.40
C GLY A 29 -11.52 52.35 9.15
N ASN A 30 -12.51 53.22 9.06
CA ASN A 30 -13.96 52.97 9.12
C ASN A 30 -14.55 52.46 7.79
N GLY A 31 -15.41 51.43 7.82
CA GLY A 31 -16.34 51.13 6.73
C GLY A 31 -17.00 49.75 6.85
N ASP A 32 -18.29 49.73 7.19
CA ASP A 32 -19.27 48.64 7.16
C ASP A 32 -19.08 47.60 6.04
N ASP A 33 -19.30 46.31 6.31
CA ASP A 33 -20.54 45.60 5.93
C ASP A 33 -20.36 44.06 6.07
N ALA A 34 -21.46 43.40 6.47
CA ALA A 34 -21.80 41.99 6.29
C ALA A 34 -21.07 40.85 7.02
N ALA A 35 -21.92 39.93 7.51
CA ALA A 35 -21.63 38.69 8.20
C ALA A 35 -20.97 37.61 7.32
N GLY A 36 -20.16 36.75 7.94
CA GLY A 36 -19.72 35.48 7.32
C GLY A 36 -18.74 34.70 8.20
N PRO A 37 -18.90 33.37 8.37
CA PRO A 37 -18.08 32.55 9.26
C PRO A 37 -16.64 32.36 8.76
N GLU A 38 -15.74 32.06 9.70
CA GLU A 38 -14.33 31.66 9.49
C GLU A 38 -14.14 30.70 8.31
N PRO A 39 -13.14 30.92 7.44
CA PRO A 39 -12.52 29.84 6.70
C PRO A 39 -11.36 29.26 7.52
N ALA A 40 -11.54 28.03 7.99
CA ALA A 40 -10.44 27.14 8.31
C ALA A 40 -9.56 26.96 7.06
N PRO A 41 -8.22 26.78 7.18
CA PRO A 41 -7.44 26.32 6.06
C PRO A 41 -7.87 24.89 5.72
N GLU A 42 -8.75 24.75 4.74
CA GLU A 42 -9.02 23.51 4.06
C GLU A 42 -7.69 23.06 3.42
N THR A 43 -7.04 22.07 4.05
CA THR A 43 -5.97 21.33 3.40
C THR A 43 -6.67 20.42 2.41
N THR A 44 -6.85 20.91 1.19
CA THR A 44 -7.36 20.11 0.08
C THR A 44 -6.30 19.07 -0.26
N THR A 45 -6.34 17.91 0.40
CA THR A 45 -5.66 16.72 -0.09
C THR A 45 -6.33 16.34 -1.40
N THR A 46 -5.79 16.85 -2.50
CA THR A 46 -6.13 16.39 -3.84
C THR A 46 -5.63 14.96 -3.96
N THR A 47 -6.49 13.99 -3.70
CA THR A 47 -6.31 12.61 -4.17
C THR A 47 -6.37 12.68 -5.69
N GLN A 48 -5.21 12.83 -6.33
CA GLN A 48 -5.07 12.69 -7.75
C GLN A 48 -5.28 11.20 -8.04
N ALA A 49 -6.43 10.85 -8.61
CA ALA A 49 -6.68 9.51 -9.10
C ALA A 49 -5.60 9.24 -10.16
N THR A 50 -4.59 8.48 -9.78
CA THR A 50 -3.54 8.04 -10.69
C THR A 50 -4.17 6.97 -11.54
N GLU A 51 -4.34 7.24 -12.84
CA GLU A 51 -4.76 6.20 -13.78
C GLU A 51 -3.72 5.07 -13.73
N PRO A 52 -4.15 3.80 -13.73
CA PRO A 52 -3.22 2.68 -13.71
C PRO A 52 -2.26 2.79 -14.90
N SER A 53 -0.97 2.61 -14.65
CA SER A 53 -0.03 2.47 -15.76
C SER A 53 -0.42 1.22 -16.56
N PRO A 54 -0.55 1.32 -17.90
CA PRO A 54 -0.83 0.15 -18.71
C PRO A 54 0.29 -0.87 -18.52
N ASP A 55 -0.05 -2.14 -18.76
CA ASP A 55 0.94 -3.20 -18.81
C ASP A 55 2.03 -2.84 -19.82
N GLN A 56 3.26 -2.79 -19.33
CA GLN A 56 4.44 -2.51 -20.12
C GLN A 56 5.41 -3.66 -19.88
N ASP A 57 5.30 -4.70 -20.71
CA ASP A 57 6.23 -5.83 -20.75
C ASP A 57 7.69 -5.36 -20.53
N GLY A 58 8.34 -5.92 -19.51
CA GLY A 58 9.74 -5.65 -19.18
C GLY A 58 10.00 -4.39 -18.34
N GLN A 59 8.99 -3.83 -17.67
CA GLN A 59 9.19 -2.82 -16.62
C GLN A 59 9.42 -3.48 -15.26
N ASP A 60 10.51 -3.10 -14.61
CA ASP A 60 10.94 -3.64 -13.31
C ASP A 60 10.19 -2.98 -12.12
N TYR A 61 8.86 -3.10 -12.07
CA TYR A 61 8.05 -2.51 -10.99
C TYR A 61 8.45 -3.02 -9.60
N PHE A 62 8.79 -4.31 -9.52
CA PHE A 62 9.01 -5.02 -8.26
C PHE A 62 10.49 -5.24 -7.92
N ALA A 63 11.42 -4.77 -8.76
CA ALA A 63 12.84 -4.85 -8.46
C ALA A 63 13.21 -4.12 -7.15
N ASP A 64 14.34 -4.53 -6.56
CA ASP A 64 14.87 -4.00 -5.31
C ASP A 64 14.84 -2.46 -5.21
N GLY A 65 14.53 -1.95 -4.01
CA GLY A 65 14.54 -0.52 -3.69
C GLY A 65 13.15 0.05 -3.38
N GLU A 66 13.01 1.37 -3.54
CA GLU A 66 11.78 2.11 -3.17
C GLU A 66 11.01 2.67 -4.38
N GLY A 67 11.48 2.41 -5.60
CA GLY A 67 10.77 2.82 -6.82
C GLY A 67 9.37 2.19 -6.88
N HIS A 68 8.43 2.90 -7.50
CA HIS A 68 7.05 2.46 -7.75
C HIS A 68 6.13 2.26 -6.53
N LEU A 69 6.61 2.44 -5.30
CA LEU A 69 5.73 2.39 -4.12
C LEU A 69 4.61 3.44 -4.21
N GLY A 70 3.38 3.02 -3.99
CA GLY A 70 2.15 3.82 -4.10
C GLY A 70 1.63 3.98 -5.53
N GLU A 71 2.32 3.46 -6.55
CA GLU A 71 1.86 3.50 -7.93
C GLU A 71 0.84 2.37 -8.18
N GLN A 72 -0.19 2.68 -8.96
CA GLN A 72 -1.11 1.67 -9.47
C GLN A 72 -0.58 1.14 -10.82
N VAL A 73 -0.40 -0.17 -10.91
CA VAL A 73 0.16 -0.84 -12.09
C VAL A 73 -0.76 -1.95 -12.55
N THR A 74 -0.66 -2.29 -13.83
CA THR A 74 -1.27 -3.49 -14.41
C THR A 74 -0.17 -4.38 -14.93
N ILE A 75 -0.20 -5.66 -14.56
CA ILE A 75 0.76 -6.66 -15.06
C ILE A 75 0.04 -7.90 -15.54
N THR A 76 0.69 -8.64 -16.43
CA THR A 76 0.28 -9.95 -16.91
C THR A 76 1.36 -10.93 -16.53
N ALA A 77 0.96 -11.97 -15.80
CA ALA A 77 1.86 -12.94 -15.20
C ALA A 77 1.16 -14.30 -15.06
N THR A 78 1.94 -15.33 -14.76
CA THR A 78 1.42 -16.69 -14.54
C THR A 78 1.16 -16.89 -13.05
N VAL A 79 0.05 -17.52 -12.68
CA VAL A 79 -0.19 -17.93 -11.29
C VAL A 79 0.78 -19.04 -10.93
N ASP A 80 1.60 -18.84 -9.90
CA ASP A 80 2.47 -19.86 -9.33
C ASP A 80 1.73 -20.65 -8.24
N GLN A 81 1.08 -19.94 -7.32
CA GLN A 81 0.39 -20.58 -6.20
C GLN A 81 -0.81 -19.78 -5.72
N GLU A 82 -1.89 -20.49 -5.36
CA GLU A 82 -2.96 -19.95 -4.52
C GLU A 82 -2.64 -20.19 -3.04
N LEU A 83 -2.59 -19.12 -2.25
CA LEU A 83 -2.38 -19.21 -0.80
C LEU A 83 -3.72 -19.30 -0.05
N ASN A 84 -4.72 -18.55 -0.52
CA ASN A 84 -6.13 -18.60 -0.10
C ASN A 84 -7.00 -17.84 -1.12
N ASP A 85 -8.32 -17.83 -0.91
CA ASP A 85 -9.33 -17.15 -1.74
C ASP A 85 -9.04 -15.65 -2.05
N ARG A 86 -8.15 -15.00 -1.30
CA ARG A 86 -7.82 -13.57 -1.40
C ARG A 86 -6.32 -13.30 -1.52
N ALA A 87 -5.50 -14.32 -1.73
CA ALA A 87 -4.06 -14.20 -1.87
C ALA A 87 -3.51 -15.18 -2.91
N LEU A 88 -2.87 -14.63 -3.94
CA LEU A 88 -2.17 -15.38 -4.98
C LEU A 88 -0.68 -15.01 -4.99
N VAL A 89 0.13 -15.93 -5.49
CA VAL A 89 1.53 -15.72 -5.86
C VAL A 89 1.62 -15.84 -7.38
N LEU A 90 2.24 -14.85 -8.02
CA LEU A 90 2.47 -14.84 -9.45
C LEU A 90 3.96 -14.98 -9.76
N ASP A 91 4.29 -15.71 -10.83
CA ASP A 91 5.60 -15.66 -11.46
C ASP A 91 5.72 -14.32 -12.20
N ALA A 92 6.40 -13.37 -11.56
CA ALA A 92 6.52 -11.99 -12.01
C ALA A 92 7.95 -11.65 -12.46
N GLY A 93 8.77 -12.65 -12.84
CA GLY A 93 10.19 -12.45 -13.14
C GLY A 93 10.47 -11.40 -14.21
N ASP A 94 9.54 -11.25 -15.18
CA ASP A 94 9.59 -10.23 -16.23
C ASP A 94 9.29 -8.79 -15.73
N HIS A 95 8.88 -8.64 -14.47
CA HIS A 95 8.51 -7.39 -13.79
C HIS A 95 9.42 -7.05 -12.59
N GLY A 96 10.54 -7.77 -12.44
CA GLY A 96 11.63 -7.42 -11.52
C GLY A 96 11.71 -8.25 -10.23
N ASP A 97 10.78 -9.17 -9.97
CA ASP A 97 10.85 -10.13 -8.86
C ASP A 97 10.28 -11.48 -9.30
N ASN A 98 10.80 -12.61 -8.83
CA ASN A 98 10.34 -13.92 -9.30
C ASN A 98 8.96 -14.26 -8.73
N ASP A 99 8.75 -14.01 -7.43
CA ASP A 99 7.52 -14.40 -6.74
C ASP A 99 6.80 -13.16 -6.23
N LEU A 100 5.66 -12.82 -6.82
CA LEU A 100 4.89 -11.64 -6.45
C LEU A 100 3.64 -12.00 -5.65
N LEU A 101 3.57 -11.55 -4.40
CA LEU A 101 2.35 -11.62 -3.60
C LEU A 101 1.30 -10.62 -4.12
N VAL A 102 0.07 -11.11 -4.30
CA VAL A 102 -1.08 -10.31 -4.75
C VAL A 102 -2.24 -10.51 -3.77
N LEU A 103 -2.76 -9.40 -3.22
CA LEU A 103 -3.84 -9.42 -2.24
C LEU A 103 -5.12 -8.77 -2.76
N PHE A 104 -6.24 -9.47 -2.62
CA PHE A 104 -7.55 -9.04 -3.13
C PHE A 104 -8.48 -8.57 -2.01
N GLU A 105 -9.11 -7.39 -2.16
CA GLU A 105 -10.06 -6.90 -1.15
C GLU A 105 -11.30 -7.80 -1.01
N GLN A 106 -11.63 -8.53 -2.07
CA GLN A 106 -12.69 -9.54 -2.12
C GLN A 106 -12.17 -10.74 -2.90
N ALA A 107 -12.71 -11.93 -2.62
CA ALA A 107 -12.38 -13.09 -3.41
C ALA A 107 -12.70 -12.82 -4.90
N PRO A 108 -11.81 -13.18 -5.84
CA PRO A 108 -12.10 -13.07 -7.26
C PRO A 108 -13.37 -13.83 -7.66
N ALA A 109 -13.99 -13.44 -8.77
CA ALA A 109 -15.25 -14.05 -9.23
C ALA A 109 -15.10 -15.50 -9.72
N GLN A 110 -13.87 -15.91 -10.02
CA GLN A 110 -13.49 -17.25 -10.45
C GLN A 110 -12.20 -17.64 -9.74
N ASP A 111 -11.99 -18.95 -9.61
CA ASP A 111 -10.74 -19.51 -9.10
C ASP A 111 -9.67 -19.48 -10.21
N TYR A 112 -8.41 -19.28 -9.83
CA TYR A 112 -7.27 -19.31 -10.75
C TYR A 112 -6.29 -20.38 -10.27
N ALA A 113 -5.92 -21.30 -11.17
CA ALA A 113 -5.03 -22.40 -10.86
C ALA A 113 -3.57 -22.06 -11.22
N GLU A 114 -2.64 -22.79 -10.59
CA GLU A 114 -1.24 -22.80 -11.01
C GLU A 114 -1.11 -23.01 -12.53
N GLY A 115 -0.34 -22.15 -13.18
CA GLY A 115 -0.14 -22.13 -14.62
C GLY A 115 -1.12 -21.27 -15.41
N ASP A 116 -2.16 -20.71 -14.80
CA ASP A 116 -3.07 -19.78 -15.48
C ASP A 116 -2.39 -18.44 -15.74
N SER A 117 -2.56 -17.88 -16.93
CA SER A 117 -2.11 -16.54 -17.26
C SER A 117 -3.19 -15.52 -16.94
N VAL A 118 -2.85 -14.55 -16.10
CA VAL A 118 -3.78 -13.56 -15.55
C VAL A 118 -3.25 -12.14 -15.74
N THR A 119 -4.16 -11.19 -15.92
CA THR A 119 -3.86 -9.76 -15.84
C THR A 119 -4.37 -9.24 -14.51
N VAL A 120 -3.48 -8.60 -13.75
CA VAL A 120 -3.75 -8.06 -12.42
C VAL A 120 -3.48 -6.56 -12.39
N THR A 121 -4.42 -5.80 -11.85
CA THR A 121 -4.23 -4.38 -11.55
C THR A 121 -4.24 -4.19 -10.04
N GLY A 122 -3.23 -3.52 -9.48
CA GLY A 122 -3.15 -3.25 -8.04
C GLY A 122 -2.20 -2.11 -7.73
N THR A 123 -2.10 -1.75 -6.45
CA THR A 123 -1.15 -0.73 -6.00
C THR A 123 0.10 -1.39 -5.45
N VAL A 124 1.28 -0.98 -5.93
CA VAL A 124 2.56 -1.48 -5.44
C VAL A 124 2.79 -0.93 -4.03
N GLU A 125 2.85 -1.81 -3.05
CA GLU A 125 3.07 -1.47 -1.65
C GLU A 125 4.18 -2.33 -1.06
N ARG A 126 4.62 -2.00 0.16
CA ARG A 126 5.56 -2.85 0.91
C ARG A 126 4.78 -3.76 1.86
N PHE A 127 5.00 -5.06 1.78
CA PHE A 127 4.26 -6.03 2.55
C PHE A 127 4.71 -6.05 4.02
N ASP A 128 3.72 -6.04 4.90
CA ASP A 128 3.85 -6.22 6.34
C ASP A 128 2.67 -7.08 6.83
N TYR A 129 2.98 -8.27 7.36
CA TYR A 129 1.94 -9.23 7.72
C TYR A 129 0.97 -8.68 8.78
N GLU A 130 1.49 -7.99 9.80
CA GLU A 130 0.66 -7.46 10.90
C GLU A 130 -0.33 -6.40 10.39
N ARG A 131 0.09 -5.59 9.41
CA ARG A 131 -0.76 -4.57 8.79
C ARG A 131 -1.87 -5.14 7.91
N TYR A 132 -1.60 -6.25 7.21
CA TYR A 132 -2.48 -6.74 6.14
C TYR A 132 -3.26 -8.01 6.48
N SER A 133 -2.84 -8.77 7.49
CA SER A 133 -3.46 -10.04 7.89
C SER A 133 -4.96 -9.94 8.12
N ASP A 134 -5.40 -9.01 8.97
CA ASP A 134 -6.84 -8.82 9.26
C ASP A 134 -7.62 -8.31 8.04
N LYS A 135 -7.06 -7.38 7.25
CA LYS A 135 -7.72 -6.78 6.08
C LYS A 135 -8.00 -7.85 5.01
N TYR A 136 -7.03 -8.74 4.79
CA TYR A 136 -7.07 -9.73 3.72
C TYR A 136 -7.46 -11.14 4.18
N GLY A 137 -7.57 -11.39 5.48
CA GLY A 137 -7.87 -12.70 6.03
C GLY A 137 -6.70 -13.67 5.85
N LEU A 138 -5.46 -13.18 6.00
CA LEU A 138 -4.26 -14.02 5.85
C LEU A 138 -4.22 -15.05 6.98
N VAL A 139 -3.75 -16.26 6.64
CA VAL A 139 -3.89 -17.45 7.49
C VAL A 139 -2.78 -17.57 8.55
N GLU A 140 -1.68 -18.22 8.22
CA GLU A 140 -0.54 -18.43 9.09
C GLU A 140 0.62 -17.52 8.64
N ALA A 141 1.18 -16.73 9.57
CA ALA A 141 2.26 -15.79 9.28
C ALA A 141 3.45 -16.42 8.57
N GLY A 142 3.83 -17.64 8.95
CA GLY A 142 4.97 -18.35 8.37
C GLY A 142 4.84 -18.65 6.87
N ILE A 143 3.63 -18.63 6.31
CA ILE A 143 3.41 -18.76 4.86
C ILE A 143 3.86 -17.50 4.12
N TYR A 144 3.86 -16.34 4.80
CA TYR A 144 4.16 -15.03 4.20
C TYR A 144 5.55 -14.48 4.60
N ASP A 145 6.35 -15.24 5.34
CA ASP A 145 7.67 -14.80 5.82
C ASP A 145 8.62 -14.45 4.66
N ALA A 146 8.48 -15.13 3.51
CA ALA A 146 9.26 -14.85 2.31
C ALA A 146 9.00 -13.42 1.78
N TYR A 147 7.76 -12.96 1.85
CA TYR A 147 7.33 -11.66 1.31
C TYR A 147 7.55 -10.49 2.28
N ALA A 148 8.10 -10.74 3.48
CA ALA A 148 8.24 -9.71 4.50
C ALA A 148 9.14 -8.56 4.04
N ASN A 149 8.59 -7.34 3.97
CA ASN A 149 9.24 -6.13 3.44
C ASN A 149 9.49 -6.12 1.92
N GLU A 150 9.00 -7.12 1.20
CA GLU A 150 9.03 -7.14 -0.27
C GLU A 150 7.93 -6.25 -0.83
N LYS A 151 8.04 -5.93 -2.12
CA LYS A 151 6.99 -5.23 -2.84
C LYS A 151 5.90 -6.24 -3.22
N PHE A 152 4.66 -5.82 -3.15
CA PHE A 152 3.51 -6.66 -3.46
C PHE A 152 2.40 -5.82 -4.09
N LEU A 153 1.36 -6.47 -4.64
CA LEU A 153 0.16 -5.79 -5.12
C LEU A 153 -0.94 -5.78 -4.06
N ASP A 154 -1.23 -4.59 -3.53
CA ASP A 154 -2.35 -4.30 -2.64
C ASP A 154 -3.63 -4.02 -3.44
N SER A 155 -4.77 -4.37 -2.83
CA SER A 155 -6.11 -4.03 -3.33
C SER A 155 -6.32 -4.39 -4.80
N ALA A 156 -5.83 -5.57 -5.17
CA ALA A 156 -5.77 -5.98 -6.56
C ALA A 156 -7.14 -6.39 -7.12
N THR A 157 -7.27 -6.31 -8.43
CA THR A 157 -8.30 -6.95 -9.25
C THR A 157 -7.63 -7.85 -10.28
N VAL A 158 -8.32 -8.92 -10.69
CA VAL A 158 -7.76 -9.92 -11.61
C VAL A 158 -8.78 -10.30 -12.68
N SER A 159 -8.29 -10.51 -13.89
CA SER A 159 -9.02 -11.09 -15.02
C SER A 159 -8.13 -12.06 -15.79
N GLU A 160 -8.74 -12.95 -16.58
CA GLU A 160 -7.99 -13.76 -17.55
C GLU A 160 -7.18 -12.87 -18.49
N ALA A 161 -5.96 -13.30 -18.83
CA ALA A 161 -5.18 -12.62 -19.85
C ALA A 161 -5.92 -12.69 -21.20
N SER A 162 -6.07 -11.54 -21.87
CA SER A 162 -6.69 -11.51 -23.19
C SER A 162 -5.78 -12.19 -24.21
N PRO A 163 -6.32 -13.03 -25.12
CA PRO A 163 -5.50 -13.65 -26.16
C PRO A 163 -4.92 -12.56 -27.05
N THR A 164 -3.58 -12.47 -27.13
CA THR A 164 -2.90 -11.59 -28.07
C THR A 164 -3.28 -12.03 -29.48
N THR A 165 -4.20 -11.30 -30.12
CA THR A 165 -4.62 -11.61 -31.48
C THR A 165 -3.48 -11.19 -32.40
N SER A 166 -2.72 -12.19 -32.87
CA SER A 166 -1.55 -11.98 -33.74
C SER A 166 -1.91 -11.74 -35.19
#